data_AF-A0A0F8X5G6-F1
#
_entry.id   AF-A0A0F8X5G6-F1
#
_cell.length_a   1.000
_cell.length_b   1.000
_cell.length_c   1.000
_cell.angle_alpha   90.00
_cell.angle_beta   90.00
_cell.angle_gamma   90.00
#
_symmetry.space_group_name_H-M   'P 1'
#
loop_
_entity.id
_entity.type
_entity.pdbx_description
1 polymer ?
#
loop_
_entity_poly.entity_id
_entity_poly.type
_entity_poly.pdbx_seq_one_letter_code
_entity_poly.pdbx_strand_id
1 'polypeptide(L)'
;MGRRLERIKTSLKGAKQPERQGLLREQEMLMKVKADLEKDIPIRELRLTTDEVRTIANYQFLTAKPLLIMVDIGEEQLPQALSLEAELNSRYSRPKCGIITLCGKLEMELSQLDESAAEEFRADFGLSESGLERTIKSSYELLGLISFFSIA
;
A
#
# COMPACT_ATOMS: atom_id res chain seq x y z
N MET A 1 20.15 -0.08 -2.48
CA MET A 1 20.60 -1.41 -2.04
C MET A 1 22.04 -1.75 -2.42
N GLY A 2 22.49 -1.52 -3.67
CA GLY A 2 23.87 -1.80 -4.11
C GLY A 2 24.96 -1.25 -3.18
N ARG A 3 24.89 0.03 -2.81
CA ARG A 3 25.82 0.67 -1.86
C ARG A 3 25.92 -0.05 -0.50
N ARG A 4 24.83 -0.63 0.00
CA ARG A 4 24.84 -1.36 1.28
C ARG A 4 25.52 -2.71 1.15
N LEU A 5 25.23 -3.44 0.07
CA LEU A 5 25.89 -4.72 -0.22
C LEU A 5 27.42 -4.55 -0.34
N GLU A 6 27.88 -3.46 -0.93
CA GLU A 6 29.31 -3.11 -0.98
C GLU A 6 29.89 -2.84 0.42
N ARG A 7 29.19 -2.06 1.24
CA ARG A 7 29.61 -1.79 2.64
C ARG A 7 29.71 -3.08 3.46
N ILE A 8 28.74 -4.00 3.32
CA ILE A 8 28.76 -5.29 4.00
C ILE A 8 29.99 -6.10 3.57
N LYS A 9 30.31 -6.17 2.27
CA LYS A 9 31.52 -6.85 1.76
C LYS A 9 32.80 -6.31 2.41
N THR A 10 32.90 -4.99 2.59
CA THR A 10 34.05 -4.36 3.26
C THR A 10 34.08 -4.70 4.74
N SER A 11 32.95 -4.60 5.45
CA SER A 11 32.84 -4.92 6.89
C SER A 11 33.16 -6.40 7.19
N LEU A 12 32.80 -7.32 6.31
CA LEU A 12 33.09 -8.76 6.47
C LEU A 12 34.59 -9.10 6.51
N LYS A 13 35.48 -8.24 5.96
CA LYS A 13 36.93 -8.47 5.96
C LYS A 13 37.56 -8.37 7.35
N GLY A 14 36.95 -7.61 8.27
CA GLY A 14 37.47 -7.38 9.64
C GLY A 14 36.53 -7.81 10.77
N ALA A 15 35.35 -8.36 10.44
CA ALA A 15 34.32 -8.69 11.43
C ALA A 15 34.69 -9.90 12.31
N LYS A 16 34.45 -9.78 13.62
CA LYS A 16 34.56 -10.90 14.59
C LYS A 16 33.40 -11.89 14.38
N GLN A 17 33.54 -13.13 14.86
CA GLN A 17 32.61 -14.23 14.60
C GLN A 17 31.10 -13.90 14.78
N PRO A 18 30.64 -13.25 15.88
CA PRO A 18 29.23 -12.94 16.06
C PRO A 18 28.72 -11.84 15.10
N GLU A 19 29.52 -10.80 14.86
CA GLU A 19 29.20 -9.73 13.91
C GLU A 19 29.15 -10.25 12.46
N ARG A 20 30.08 -11.16 12.13
CA ARG A 20 30.16 -11.79 10.81
C ARG A 20 28.89 -12.55 10.46
N GLN A 21 28.32 -13.31 11.40
CA GLN A 21 27.07 -14.04 11.14
C GLN A 21 25.90 -13.09 10.84
N GLY A 22 25.78 -11.98 11.57
CA GLY A 22 24.75 -10.96 11.32
C GLY A 22 24.88 -10.33 9.93
N LEU A 23 26.10 -9.93 9.55
CA LEU A 23 26.39 -9.36 8.24
C LEU A 23 26.11 -10.34 7.09
N LEU A 24 26.40 -11.62 7.27
CA LEU A 24 26.11 -12.65 6.25
C LEU A 24 24.60 -12.86 6.06
N ARG A 25 23.83 -12.94 7.16
CA ARG A 25 22.36 -13.05 7.08
C ARG A 25 21.73 -11.84 6.40
N GLU A 26 22.19 -10.64 6.76
CA GLU A 26 21.74 -9.40 6.13
C GLU A 26 22.09 -9.36 4.63
N GLN A 27 23.31 -9.79 4.26
CA GLN A 27 23.73 -9.87 2.87
C GLN A 27 22.84 -10.81 2.06
N GLU A 28 22.60 -12.01 2.58
CA GLU A 28 21.73 -13.02 1.94
C GLU A 28 20.33 -12.46 1.71
N MET A 29 19.76 -11.81 2.74
CA MET A 29 18.44 -11.18 2.63
C MET A 29 18.37 -10.08 1.59
N LEU A 30 19.35 -9.18 1.57
CA LEU A 30 19.40 -8.11 0.58
C LEU A 30 19.61 -8.65 -0.84
N MET A 31 20.33 -9.75 -1.01
CA MET A 31 20.48 -10.41 -2.33
C MET A 31 19.17 -11.04 -2.79
N LYS A 32 18.44 -11.72 -1.90
CA LYS A 32 17.10 -12.27 -2.20
C LYS A 32 16.14 -11.16 -2.64
N VAL A 33 16.01 -10.11 -1.82
CA VAL A 33 15.16 -8.94 -2.15
C VAL A 33 15.59 -8.29 -3.46
N LYS A 34 16.91 -8.22 -3.75
CA LYS A 34 17.41 -7.67 -5.02
C LYS A 34 16.92 -8.46 -6.22
N ALA A 35 17.03 -9.78 -6.17
CA ALA A 35 16.66 -10.65 -7.27
C ALA A 35 15.18 -10.54 -7.63
N ASP A 36 14.30 -10.30 -6.64
CA ASP A 36 12.87 -10.10 -6.87
C ASP A 36 12.56 -8.70 -7.40
N LEU A 37 13.22 -7.66 -6.86
CA LEU A 37 13.07 -6.30 -7.37
C LEU A 37 13.55 -6.16 -8.82
N GLU A 38 14.59 -6.88 -9.24
CA GLU A 38 15.06 -6.91 -10.63
C GLU A 38 14.08 -7.60 -11.59
N LYS A 39 13.05 -8.28 -11.06
CA LYS A 39 11.93 -8.86 -11.82
C LYS A 39 10.64 -8.02 -11.71
N ASP A 40 10.76 -6.77 -11.27
CA ASP A 40 9.65 -5.86 -11.01
C ASP A 40 8.63 -6.37 -9.97
N ILE A 41 9.07 -7.25 -9.07
CA ILE A 41 8.24 -7.73 -7.95
C ILE A 41 8.50 -6.84 -6.73
N PRO A 42 7.53 -6.04 -6.28
CA PRO A 42 7.71 -5.17 -5.13
C PRO A 42 7.76 -5.97 -3.82
N ILE A 43 8.50 -5.46 -2.83
CA ILE A 43 8.70 -6.15 -1.54
C ILE A 43 7.37 -6.47 -0.83
N ARG A 44 6.33 -5.64 -1.01
CA ARG A 44 4.99 -5.88 -0.45
C ARG A 44 4.35 -7.20 -0.90
N GLU A 45 4.77 -7.75 -2.04
CA GLU A 45 4.28 -9.01 -2.62
C GLU A 45 5.11 -10.23 -2.15
N LEU A 46 6.27 -10.01 -1.53
CA LEU A 46 7.14 -11.08 -1.09
C LEU A 46 6.61 -11.74 0.19
N ARG A 47 6.61 -13.08 0.19
CA ARG A 47 6.29 -13.88 1.38
C ARG A 47 7.53 -13.98 2.27
N LEU A 48 7.75 -12.93 3.05
CA LEU A 48 8.83 -12.87 4.03
C LEU A 48 8.37 -13.37 5.39
N THR A 49 9.22 -14.12 6.08
CA THR A 49 9.02 -14.51 7.48
C THR A 49 9.17 -13.29 8.40
N THR A 50 8.71 -13.41 9.65
CA THR A 50 8.81 -12.32 10.64
C THR A 50 10.26 -11.88 10.88
N ASP A 51 11.21 -12.81 10.88
CA ASP A 51 12.63 -12.50 11.07
C ASP A 51 13.23 -11.78 9.86
N GLU A 52 12.84 -12.20 8.65
CA GLU A 52 13.23 -11.56 7.40
C GLU A 52 12.69 -10.12 7.30
N VAL A 53 11.43 -9.89 7.68
CA VAL A 53 10.83 -8.55 7.75
C VAL A 53 11.59 -7.66 8.75
N ARG A 54 11.91 -8.17 9.94
CA ARG A 54 12.70 -7.43 10.95
C ARG A 54 14.08 -7.05 10.41
N THR A 55 14.75 -7.97 9.73
CA THR A 55 16.07 -7.74 9.14
C THR A 55 16.08 -6.55 8.17
N ILE A 56 15.01 -6.40 7.39
CA ILE A 56 14.93 -5.32 6.39
C ILE A 56 14.15 -4.08 6.83
N ALA A 57 13.57 -4.07 8.03
CA ALA A 57 12.68 -3.01 8.50
C ALA A 57 13.34 -1.62 8.51
N ASN A 58 14.61 -1.55 8.90
CA ASN A 58 15.36 -0.29 9.01
C ASN A 58 15.70 0.35 7.66
N TYR A 59 15.52 -0.36 6.54
CA TYR A 59 15.74 0.19 5.20
C TYR A 59 14.58 1.04 4.70
N GLN A 60 13.39 0.90 5.28
CA GLN A 60 12.20 1.66 4.89
C GLN A 60 11.96 1.64 3.37
N PHE A 61 12.10 0.46 2.75
CA PHE A 61 11.95 0.31 1.30
C PHE A 61 10.59 0.83 0.82
N LEU A 62 10.60 1.66 -0.22
CA LEU A 62 9.38 2.21 -0.82
C LEU A 62 8.43 1.11 -1.34
N THR A 63 8.99 0.07 -1.96
CA THR A 63 8.23 -1.06 -2.50
C THR A 63 7.67 -2.01 -1.44
N ALA A 64 8.08 -1.85 -0.17
CA ALA A 64 7.53 -2.60 0.96
C ALA A 64 6.26 -1.94 1.54
N LYS A 65 6.05 -0.64 1.30
CA LYS A 65 4.86 0.07 1.74
C LYS A 65 3.61 -0.47 1.02
N PRO A 66 2.47 -0.62 1.70
CA PRO A 66 1.21 -0.92 1.04
C PRO A 66 0.87 0.12 -0.04
N LEU A 67 0.07 -0.26 -1.03
CA LEU A 67 -0.29 0.58 -2.17
C LEU A 67 -1.81 0.64 -2.36
N LEU A 68 -2.39 1.84 -2.34
CA LEU A 68 -3.77 2.06 -2.76
C LEU A 68 -3.75 2.69 -4.15
N ILE A 69 -4.36 2.03 -5.12
CA ILE A 69 -4.51 2.54 -6.48
C ILE A 69 -5.88 3.21 -6.58
N MET A 70 -5.89 4.50 -6.90
CA MET A 70 -7.10 5.28 -7.10
C MET A 70 -7.31 5.44 -8.60
N VAL A 71 -8.39 4.87 -9.11
CA VAL A 71 -8.78 4.96 -10.51
C VAL A 71 -9.82 6.05 -10.64
N ASP A 72 -9.41 7.15 -11.28
CA ASP A 72 -10.30 8.25 -11.60
C ASP A 72 -11.20 7.87 -12.79
N ILE A 73 -12.52 7.96 -12.59
CA ILE A 73 -13.55 7.57 -13.57
C ILE A 73 -14.42 8.76 -13.96
N GLY A 74 -15.01 8.69 -15.15
CA GLY A 74 -15.97 9.70 -15.63
C GLY A 74 -17.31 9.64 -14.87
N GLU A 75 -18.05 10.75 -14.89
CA GLU A 75 -19.39 10.86 -14.28
C GLU A 75 -20.36 9.83 -14.89
N GLU A 76 -20.25 9.57 -16.19
CA GLU A 76 -21.04 8.59 -16.92
C GLU A 76 -20.80 7.14 -16.43
N GLN A 77 -19.69 6.90 -15.73
CA GLN A 77 -19.31 5.60 -15.19
C GLN A 77 -19.69 5.43 -13.72
N LEU A 78 -20.16 6.49 -13.04
CA LEU A 78 -20.54 6.46 -11.63
C LEU A 78 -21.54 5.35 -11.28
N PRO A 79 -22.60 5.08 -12.07
CA PRO A 79 -23.53 3.99 -11.78
C PRO A 79 -22.88 2.60 -11.77
N GLN A 80 -21.72 2.46 -12.41
CA GLN A 80 -20.96 1.22 -12.53
C GLN A 80 -19.66 1.23 -11.71
N ALA A 81 -19.42 2.27 -10.90
CA ALA A 81 -18.17 2.46 -10.16
C ALA A 81 -17.83 1.23 -9.29
N LEU A 82 -18.79 0.77 -8.48
CA LEU A 82 -18.59 -0.39 -7.59
C LEU A 82 -18.35 -1.71 -8.36
N SER A 83 -19.05 -1.92 -9.48
CA SER A 83 -18.81 -3.09 -10.32
C SER A 83 -17.44 -3.06 -11.00
N LEU A 84 -17.01 -1.88 -11.46
CA LEU A 84 -15.70 -1.67 -12.06
C LEU A 84 -14.59 -1.87 -11.03
N GLU A 85 -14.77 -1.34 -9.82
CA GLU A 85 -13.86 -1.56 -8.70
C GLU A 85 -13.72 -3.04 -8.35
N ALA A 86 -14.83 -3.77 -8.27
CA ALA A 86 -14.81 -5.21 -8.01
C ALA A 86 -14.10 -5.99 -9.13
N GLU A 87 -14.35 -5.64 -10.39
CA GLU A 87 -13.66 -6.22 -11.55
C GLU A 87 -12.15 -5.96 -11.51
N LEU A 88 -11.75 -4.72 -11.22
CA LEU A 88 -10.35 -4.32 -11.12
C LEU A 88 -9.66 -5.04 -9.97
N ASN A 89 -10.29 -5.12 -8.78
CA ASN A 89 -9.73 -5.87 -7.67
C ASN A 89 -9.63 -7.37 -8.01
N SER A 90 -10.62 -7.97 -8.66
CA SER A 90 -10.54 -9.38 -9.05
C SER A 90 -9.42 -9.67 -10.05
N ARG A 91 -9.09 -8.73 -10.94
CA ARG A 91 -8.07 -8.93 -11.98
C ARG A 91 -6.67 -8.50 -11.56
N TYR A 92 -6.56 -7.46 -10.76
CA TYR A 92 -5.30 -6.76 -10.51
C TYR A 92 -4.94 -6.64 -9.03
N SER A 93 -5.78 -7.09 -8.10
CA SER A 93 -5.41 -7.07 -6.68
C SER A 93 -4.20 -7.97 -6.43
N ARG A 94 -3.28 -7.44 -5.63
CA ARG A 94 -2.04 -8.10 -5.22
C ARG A 94 -1.89 -7.98 -3.70
N PRO A 95 -1.03 -8.80 -3.06
CA PRO A 95 -0.79 -8.66 -1.63
C PRO A 95 -0.44 -7.22 -1.24
N LYS A 96 -1.14 -6.68 -0.23
CA LYS A 96 -0.99 -5.30 0.26
C LYS A 96 -1.15 -4.24 -0.85
N CYS A 97 -2.00 -4.51 -1.82
CA CYS A 97 -2.44 -3.57 -2.84
C CYS A 97 -3.98 -3.55 -2.92
N GLY A 98 -4.59 -2.39 -2.70
CA GLY A 98 -6.02 -2.17 -2.90
C GLY A 98 -6.27 -1.30 -4.13
N ILE A 99 -7.44 -1.44 -4.74
CA ILE A 99 -7.88 -0.59 -5.85
C ILE A 99 -9.24 0.00 -5.48
N ILE A 100 -9.39 1.31 -5.66
CA ILE A 100 -10.68 2.00 -5.53
C ILE A 100 -10.95 2.87 -6.76
N THR A 101 -12.22 3.02 -7.11
CA THR A 101 -12.69 3.96 -8.14
C THR A 101 -13.32 5.18 -7.50
N LEU A 102 -13.04 6.37 -8.03
CA LEU A 102 -13.66 7.63 -7.64
C LEU A 102 -13.81 8.56 -8.85
N CYS A 103 -14.71 9.53 -8.78
CA CYS A 103 -14.79 10.58 -9.79
C CYS A 103 -14.27 11.89 -9.20
N GLY A 104 -13.06 12.31 -9.57
CA GLY A 104 -12.41 13.47 -8.98
C GLY A 104 -13.18 14.77 -9.21
N LYS A 105 -13.86 14.88 -10.36
CA LYS A 105 -14.73 16.01 -10.69
C LYS A 105 -15.92 16.09 -9.74
N LEU A 106 -16.62 14.96 -9.53
CA LEU A 106 -17.72 14.88 -8.57
C LEU A 106 -17.26 15.25 -7.16
N GLU A 107 -16.14 14.69 -6.68
CA GLU A 107 -15.64 14.98 -5.33
C GLU A 107 -15.29 16.47 -5.15
N MET A 108 -14.78 17.12 -6.20
CA MET A 108 -14.52 18.55 -6.18
C MET A 108 -15.81 19.37 -6.06
N GLU A 109 -16.86 19.01 -6.79
CA GLU A 109 -18.17 19.67 -6.71
C GLU A 109 -18.81 19.46 -5.33
N LEU A 110 -18.80 18.23 -4.81
CA LEU A 110 -19.29 17.90 -3.47
C LEU A 110 -18.57 18.68 -2.37
N SER A 111 -17.26 18.92 -2.52
CA SER A 111 -16.46 19.66 -1.51
C SER A 111 -16.85 21.13 -1.36
N GLN A 112 -17.61 21.68 -2.31
CA GLN A 112 -18.08 23.07 -2.29
C GLN A 112 -19.50 23.22 -1.73
N LEU A 113 -20.20 22.11 -1.53
CA LEU A 113 -21.54 22.06 -0.96
C LEU A 113 -21.47 21.93 0.56
N ASP A 114 -22.55 22.31 1.24
CA ASP A 114 -22.76 21.91 2.62
C ASP A 114 -23.13 20.41 2.68
N GLU A 115 -22.99 19.80 3.87
CA GLU A 115 -23.15 18.35 4.01
C GLU A 115 -24.53 17.85 3.55
N SER A 116 -25.59 18.61 3.81
CA SER A 116 -26.95 18.19 3.43
C SER A 116 -27.13 18.17 1.91
N ALA A 117 -26.66 19.20 1.22
CA ALA A 117 -26.68 19.26 -0.24
C ALA A 117 -25.74 18.22 -0.86
N ALA A 118 -24.58 17.96 -0.25
CA ALA A 118 -23.64 16.95 -0.70
C ALA A 118 -24.22 15.52 -0.57
N GLU A 119 -24.96 15.23 0.50
CA GLU A 119 -25.66 13.96 0.68
C GLU A 119 -26.74 13.75 -0.38
N GLU A 120 -27.58 14.77 -0.63
CA GLU A 120 -28.62 14.71 -1.68
C GLU A 120 -28.00 14.49 -3.06
N PHE A 121 -26.94 15.23 -3.39
CA PHE A 121 -26.25 15.09 -4.68
C PHE A 121 -25.61 13.71 -4.86
N ARG A 122 -25.01 13.14 -3.81
CA ARG A 122 -24.47 11.76 -3.85
C ARG A 122 -25.57 10.73 -4.07
N ALA A 123 -26.72 10.90 -3.40
CA ALA A 123 -27.86 10.00 -3.51
C ALA A 123 -28.42 9.97 -4.94
N ASP A 124 -28.43 11.11 -5.64
CA ASP A 124 -28.85 11.21 -7.05
C ASP A 124 -27.99 10.36 -7.99
N PHE A 125 -26.70 10.17 -7.67
CA PHE A 125 -25.78 9.29 -8.39
C PHE A 125 -25.73 7.86 -7.86
N GLY A 126 -26.58 7.52 -6.88
CA GLY A 126 -26.61 6.18 -6.26
C GLY A 126 -25.42 5.88 -5.36
N LEU A 127 -24.73 6.91 -4.87
CA LEU A 127 -23.57 6.78 -3.98
C LEU A 127 -24.01 6.98 -2.53
N SER A 128 -23.66 6.03 -1.66
CA SER A 128 -23.97 6.10 -0.23
C SER A 128 -22.88 6.76 0.61
N GLU A 129 -21.66 6.87 0.08
CA GLU A 129 -20.48 7.39 0.77
C GLU A 129 -19.66 8.24 -0.18
N SER A 130 -18.96 9.24 0.35
CA SER A 130 -18.02 10.05 -0.44
C SER A 130 -16.80 9.24 -0.87
N GLY A 131 -16.18 9.60 -1.99
CA GLY A 131 -14.90 9.04 -2.42
C GLY A 131 -13.81 9.28 -1.39
N LEU A 132 -13.86 10.40 -0.66
CA LEU A 132 -12.95 10.67 0.46
C LEU A 132 -13.10 9.64 1.59
N GLU A 133 -14.31 9.40 2.09
CA GLU A 133 -14.55 8.41 3.16
C GLU A 133 -14.13 7.01 2.75
N ARG A 134 -14.44 6.63 1.51
CA ARG A 134 -14.03 5.33 0.95
C ARG A 134 -12.51 5.21 0.88
N THR A 135 -11.82 6.29 0.51
CA THR A 135 -10.35 6.36 0.50
C THR A 135 -9.78 6.22 1.91
N ILE A 136 -10.36 6.90 2.90
CA ILE A 136 -9.93 6.82 4.30
C ILE A 136 -10.10 5.39 4.84
N LYS A 137 -11.28 4.79 4.67
CA LYS A 137 -11.57 3.41 5.12
C LYS A 137 -10.62 2.41 4.48
N SER A 138 -10.47 2.47 3.15
CA SER A 138 -9.56 1.58 2.40
C SER A 138 -8.11 1.74 2.85
N SER A 139 -7.68 2.96 3.15
CA SER A 139 -6.32 3.22 3.67
C SER A 139 -6.12 2.62 5.06
N TYR A 140 -7.13 2.73 5.94
CA TYR A 140 -7.11 2.17 7.29
C TYR A 140 -6.98 0.64 7.26
N GLU A 141 -7.81 -0.01 6.45
CA GLU A 141 -7.80 -1.46 6.24
C GLU A 141 -6.47 -1.93 5.66
N LEU A 142 -5.95 -1.23 4.65
CA LEU A 142 -4.69 -1.57 3.97
C LEU A 142 -3.48 -1.45 4.90
N LEU A 143 -3.52 -0.51 5.85
CA LEU A 143 -2.50 -0.34 6.88
C LEU A 143 -2.66 -1.36 8.03
N GLY A 144 -3.77 -2.10 8.09
CA GLY A 144 -4.09 -3.02 9.18
C GLY A 144 -4.36 -2.31 10.50
N LEU A 145 -4.87 -1.08 10.44
CA LEU A 145 -5.22 -0.29 11.62
C LEU A 145 -6.61 -0.70 12.13
N ILE A 146 -6.79 -0.66 13.45
CA ILE A 146 -8.07 -0.92 14.12
C ILE A 146 -8.43 0.27 15.00
N SER A 147 -9.73 0.56 15.11
CA SER A 147 -10.28 1.54 16.03
C SER A 147 -10.89 0.82 17.23
N PHE A 148 -10.58 1.27 18.44
CA PHE A 148 -11.24 0.83 19.67
C PHE A 148 -11.76 2.05 20.43
N PHE A 149 -12.92 1.90 21.07
CA PHE A 149 -13.55 2.95 21.85
C PHE A 149 -13.44 2.61 23.34
N SER A 150 -13.10 3.60 24.15
CA SER A 150 -13.20 3.53 25.61
C SER A 150 -14.28 4.51 26.06
N ILE A 151 -15.30 4.01 26.74
CA ILE A 151 -16.29 4.84 27.41
C ILE A 151 -15.79 5.01 28.85
N ALA A 152 -15.57 6.26 29.27
CA ALA A 152 -15.22 6.62 30.64
C ALA A 152 -16.49 6.98 31.42
#